data_AF-A0A8H6W8T8-F1
#
_entry.id   AF-A0A8H6W8T8-F1
#
_cell.length_a   1.000
_cell.length_b   1.000
_cell.length_c   1.000
_cell.angle_alpha   90.00
_cell.angle_beta   90.00
_cell.angle_gamma   90.00
#
_symmetry.space_group_name_H-M   'P 1'
#
loop_
_entity.id
_entity.type
_entity.pdbx_description
1 polymer ?
#
loop_
_entity_poly.entity_id
_entity_poly.type
_entity_poly.pdbx_seq_one_letter_code
_entity_poly.pdbx_strand_id
1 'polypeptide(L)'
;MPPPYTNDPFPMSLSEKAILEILFAGATLNDADSEIYWRDHSEWLADLGYQLRPRFLPGWVPSWLNKPDEIPILCEDAWSPPNGTVIDAVRINDGSSVVLKRIDRRRHAHEVRIGEFFTSLGPSKDNHCVPILDKLRDPEDDQTTIIVMPYLRRYNSPKFDTFGEAVEFFRQILEGVQFMHRHNVAHRDCHSLNIMMDGAHLYPHGFHPDINHQWNKADGKPSLFAASHTTRTWKPVKYYLVDFGISRGYSPAQRNGQPLWDRVIIGGDKTAPEHQDGYPDPFPRSIYTWADPFPTDIYYLGNFIRTEFLEGYGMTFAGFHGFDFMKPLVRDMTAYYPAQRPTIDEVVDRFAEIQAGLSSWKLRSRVVDKNEGRWIKFPRVAMHWARRTRSFLARRPSVPVPAE
;
A
#
# COMPACT_ATOMS: atom_id res chain seq x y z
N MET A 1 13.07 20.34 53.69
CA MET A 1 13.09 20.65 52.25
C MET A 1 13.47 19.37 51.51
N PRO A 2 12.58 18.75 50.73
CA PRO A 2 12.93 17.66 49.85
C PRO A 2 13.54 18.19 48.53
N PRO A 3 14.39 17.41 47.85
CA PRO A 3 15.17 17.83 46.67
C PRO A 3 14.31 17.95 45.40
N PRO A 4 14.80 18.66 44.37
CA PRO A 4 14.06 18.88 43.12
C PRO A 4 13.98 17.59 42.29
N TYR A 5 12.78 17.27 41.80
CA TYR A 5 12.57 16.22 40.80
C TYR A 5 13.20 16.65 39.47
N THR A 6 14.26 15.95 39.06
CA THR A 6 14.79 15.99 37.70
C THR A 6 13.91 15.12 36.80
N ASN A 7 13.31 15.73 35.78
CA ASN A 7 12.67 15.01 34.67
C ASN A 7 13.77 14.37 33.80
N ASP A 8 14.10 13.11 34.05
CA ASP A 8 14.75 12.27 33.05
C ASP A 8 13.65 11.48 32.30
N PRO A 9 13.57 11.57 30.96
CA PRO A 9 12.69 10.73 30.18
C PRO A 9 13.16 9.28 30.32
N PHE A 10 12.23 8.37 30.61
CA PHE A 10 12.49 6.93 30.66
C PHE A 10 13.30 6.49 29.41
N PRO A 11 14.42 5.75 29.57
CA PRO A 11 15.15 5.24 28.43
C PRO A 11 14.28 4.20 27.70
N MET A 12 13.82 4.57 26.50
CA MET A 12 13.16 3.64 25.58
C MET A 12 14.06 2.44 25.30
N SER A 13 13.46 1.26 25.23
CA SER A 13 14.19 0.03 24.92
C SER A 13 14.77 0.11 23.51
N LEU A 14 15.97 -0.47 23.31
CA LEU A 14 16.64 -0.54 22.00
C LEU A 14 15.74 -1.14 20.89
N SER A 15 14.74 -1.96 21.25
CA SER A 15 13.78 -2.52 20.31
C SER A 15 12.70 -1.54 19.84
N GLU A 16 12.23 -0.63 20.69
CA GLU A 16 11.21 0.37 20.32
C GLU A 16 11.80 1.46 19.42
N LYS A 17 13.05 1.84 19.69
CA LYS A 17 13.80 2.76 18.84
C LYS A 17 14.07 2.16 17.45
N ALA A 18 14.40 0.88 17.37
CA ALA A 18 14.54 0.17 16.09
C ALA A 18 13.20 0.03 15.34
N ILE A 19 12.08 -0.17 16.04
CA ILE A 19 10.74 -0.22 15.44
C ILE A 19 10.34 1.15 14.87
N LEU A 20 10.62 2.25 15.58
CA LEU A 20 10.41 3.61 15.10
C LEU A 20 11.34 3.93 13.92
N GLU A 21 12.63 3.63 14.01
CA GLU A 21 13.56 3.85 12.91
C GLU A 21 13.17 3.07 11.64
N ILE A 22 12.60 1.87 11.77
CA ILE A 22 12.07 1.09 10.63
C ILE A 22 10.76 1.68 10.08
N LEU A 23 9.89 2.23 10.94
CA LEU A 23 8.62 2.85 10.52
C LEU A 23 8.81 4.23 9.88
N PHE A 24 9.89 4.95 10.22
CA PHE A 24 10.12 6.35 9.85
C PHE A 24 11.31 6.58 8.89
N ALA A 25 11.96 5.52 8.37
CA ALA A 25 13.12 5.60 7.48
C ALA A 25 12.88 6.20 6.07
N GLY A 26 11.82 7.01 5.88
CA GLY A 26 11.52 7.74 4.64
C GLY A 26 11.14 9.21 4.82
N ALA A 27 11.01 9.72 6.06
CA ALA A 27 10.61 11.10 6.30
C ALA A 27 11.82 12.05 6.11
N THR A 28 11.89 12.70 4.94
CA THR A 28 12.87 13.77 4.66
C THR A 28 12.21 15.14 4.54
N LEU A 29 11.30 15.43 5.47
CA LEU A 29 10.83 16.76 5.88
C LEU A 29 10.47 16.65 7.38
N ASN A 30 10.81 17.63 8.21
CA ASN A 30 10.41 17.61 9.62
C ASN A 30 8.87 17.51 9.71
N ASP A 31 8.35 16.58 10.51
CA ASP A 31 6.90 16.34 10.68
C ASP A 31 6.13 17.62 11.08
N ALA A 32 6.79 18.52 11.83
CA ALA A 32 6.23 19.82 12.23
C ALA A 32 5.93 20.76 11.05
N ASP A 33 6.81 20.81 10.04
CA ASP A 33 6.64 21.70 8.87
C ASP A 33 5.50 21.22 7.97
N SER A 34 5.17 19.94 8.04
CA SER A 34 4.15 19.33 7.19
C SER A 34 2.74 19.46 7.76
N GLU A 35 2.55 19.32 9.08
CA GLU A 35 1.25 19.63 9.70
C GLU A 35 0.90 21.11 9.56
N ILE A 36 1.90 21.99 9.70
CA ILE A 36 1.76 23.45 9.50
C ILE A 36 1.23 23.75 8.10
N TYR A 37 1.80 23.14 7.06
CA TYR A 37 1.33 23.33 5.69
C TYR A 37 -0.16 23.02 5.53
N TRP A 38 -0.60 21.83 5.97
CA TRP A 38 -2.00 21.44 5.84
C TRP A 38 -2.94 22.35 6.62
N ARG A 39 -2.53 22.77 7.83
CA ARG A 39 -3.29 23.73 8.64
C ARG A 39 -3.45 25.07 7.92
N ASP A 40 -2.35 25.63 7.44
CA ASP A 40 -2.33 26.96 6.83
C ASP A 40 -3.08 26.97 5.48
N HIS A 41 -3.20 25.82 4.81
CA HIS A 41 -3.95 25.64 3.56
C HIS A 41 -5.38 25.13 3.75
N SER A 42 -5.83 24.91 4.99
CA SER A 42 -7.12 24.26 5.27
C SER A 42 -8.33 25.06 4.79
N GLU A 43 -8.33 26.39 4.93
CA GLU A 43 -9.40 27.26 4.44
C GLU A 43 -9.48 27.25 2.91
N TRP A 44 -8.34 27.37 2.24
CA TRP A 44 -8.25 27.30 0.78
C TRP A 44 -8.73 25.93 0.24
N LEU A 45 -8.37 24.83 0.89
CA LEU A 45 -8.87 23.50 0.53
C LEU A 45 -10.37 23.39 0.73
N ALA A 46 -10.93 23.96 1.80
CA ALA A 46 -12.37 23.99 2.05
C ALA A 46 -13.13 24.79 0.98
N ASP A 47 -12.59 25.94 0.55
CA ASP A 47 -13.13 26.74 -0.56
C ASP A 47 -13.16 25.96 -1.88
N LEU A 48 -12.19 25.06 -2.09
CA LEU A 48 -12.15 24.14 -3.23
C LEU A 48 -13.01 22.89 -3.04
N GLY A 49 -13.70 22.75 -1.91
CA GLY A 49 -14.62 21.64 -1.64
C GLY A 49 -13.99 20.46 -0.90
N TYR A 50 -12.84 20.63 -0.24
CA TYR A 50 -12.12 19.59 0.49
C TYR A 50 -11.92 19.95 1.96
N GLN A 51 -12.64 19.28 2.86
CA GLN A 51 -12.60 19.52 4.29
C GLN A 51 -11.57 18.62 4.97
N LEU A 52 -10.59 19.23 5.66
CA LEU A 52 -9.66 18.50 6.53
C LEU A 52 -10.29 18.19 7.90
N ARG A 53 -9.70 17.21 8.62
CA ARG A 53 -10.08 16.89 10.00
C ARG A 53 -9.84 18.08 10.95
N PRO A 54 -10.58 18.16 12.08
CA PRO A 54 -10.47 19.27 13.03
C PRO A 54 -9.04 19.59 13.51
N ARG A 55 -8.18 18.57 13.68
CA ARG A 55 -6.77 18.73 14.09
C ARG A 55 -5.99 19.69 13.17
N PHE A 56 -6.33 19.73 11.90
CA PHE A 56 -5.65 20.53 10.88
C PHE A 56 -6.39 21.84 10.59
N LEU A 57 -7.25 22.31 11.49
CA LEU A 57 -7.90 23.61 11.35
C LEU A 57 -7.23 24.66 12.25
N PRO A 58 -7.15 25.93 11.81
CA PRO A 58 -6.70 27.03 12.65
C PRO A 58 -7.48 27.10 13.96
N GLY A 59 -6.77 27.31 15.07
CA GLY A 59 -7.39 27.41 16.39
C GLY A 59 -7.83 26.07 17.01
N TRP A 60 -7.48 24.92 16.42
CA TRP A 60 -7.68 23.62 17.07
C TRP A 60 -6.97 23.57 18.43
N VAL A 61 -7.68 23.06 19.43
CA VAL A 61 -7.16 22.84 20.79
C VAL A 61 -7.21 21.34 21.08
N PRO A 62 -6.10 20.72 21.49
CA PRO A 62 -6.08 19.30 21.81
C PRO A 62 -7.13 18.88 22.85
N SER A 63 -7.88 17.82 22.54
CA SER A 63 -9.02 17.39 23.34
C SER A 63 -8.67 17.00 24.79
N TRP A 64 -7.44 16.55 25.03
CA TRP A 64 -6.95 16.12 26.35
C TRP A 64 -6.59 17.28 27.29
N LEU A 65 -6.37 18.51 26.78
CA LEU A 65 -5.95 19.63 27.63
C LEU A 65 -6.99 20.01 28.68
N ASN A 66 -8.27 19.80 28.39
CA ASN A 66 -9.37 20.12 29.28
C ASN A 66 -9.88 18.90 30.08
N LYS A 67 -9.16 17.77 30.03
CA LYS A 67 -9.57 16.51 30.63
C LYS A 67 -8.36 15.80 31.28
N PRO A 68 -8.11 16.02 32.58
CA PRO A 68 -6.90 15.53 33.24
C PRO A 68 -6.75 14.00 33.28
N ASP A 69 -7.85 13.25 33.10
CA ASP A 69 -7.85 11.79 33.08
C ASP A 69 -7.65 11.18 31.68
N GLU A 70 -7.62 11.99 30.62
CA GLU A 70 -7.42 11.51 29.25
C GLU A 70 -5.93 11.35 28.95
N ILE A 71 -5.57 10.20 28.41
CA ILE A 71 -4.20 9.93 27.97
C ILE A 71 -4.07 10.44 26.53
N PRO A 72 -3.15 11.38 26.21
CA PRO A 72 -3.07 12.00 24.89
C PRO A 72 -3.00 10.99 23.74
N ILE A 73 -2.19 9.93 23.85
CA ILE A 73 -2.06 8.92 22.76
C ILE A 73 -3.35 8.14 22.46
N LEU A 74 -4.32 8.15 23.38
CA LEU A 74 -5.64 7.55 23.21
C LEU A 74 -6.68 8.51 22.59
N CYS A 75 -6.32 9.79 22.44
CA CYS A 75 -7.18 10.77 21.80
C CYS A 75 -6.97 10.70 20.28
N GLU A 76 -8.06 10.55 19.52
CA GLU A 76 -8.04 10.52 18.05
C GLU A 76 -7.29 11.72 17.46
N ASP A 77 -7.51 12.90 18.03
CA ASP A 77 -6.92 14.14 17.58
C ASP A 77 -5.45 14.30 18.02
N ALA A 78 -4.83 13.32 18.68
CA ALA A 78 -3.40 13.28 18.96
C ALA A 78 -2.57 12.70 17.81
N TRP A 79 -3.21 12.03 16.86
CA TRP A 79 -2.51 11.29 15.80
C TRP A 79 -2.04 12.23 14.69
N SER A 80 -0.73 12.29 14.52
CA SER A 80 -0.04 12.99 13.44
C SER A 80 0.24 12.03 12.27
N PRO A 81 0.16 12.47 11.00
CA PRO A 81 0.51 11.64 9.87
C PRO A 81 2.03 11.37 9.84
N PRO A 82 2.49 10.10 9.77
CA PRO A 82 3.91 9.74 9.66
C PRO A 82 4.56 10.24 8.36
N ASN A 83 3.75 10.49 7.34
CA ASN A 83 4.18 11.08 6.09
C ASN A 83 3.44 12.40 5.90
N GLY A 84 4.16 13.50 6.15
CA GLY A 84 3.62 14.85 6.05
C GLY A 84 3.13 15.27 4.66
N THR A 85 3.42 14.51 3.59
CA THR A 85 2.97 14.83 2.22
C THR A 85 1.60 14.29 1.87
N VAL A 86 0.99 13.45 2.71
CA VAL A 86 -0.29 12.79 2.44
C VAL A 86 -1.25 12.98 3.62
N ILE A 87 -2.50 13.34 3.33
CA ILE A 87 -3.55 13.53 4.35
C ILE A 87 -4.91 13.04 3.85
N ASP A 88 -5.76 12.59 4.78
CA ASP A 88 -7.16 12.30 4.51
C ASP A 88 -8.02 13.58 4.53
N ALA A 89 -9.04 13.63 3.68
CA ALA A 89 -10.01 14.72 3.63
C ALA A 89 -11.42 14.18 3.29
N VAL A 90 -12.43 15.02 3.49
CA VAL A 90 -13.80 14.77 3.05
C VAL A 90 -14.14 15.73 1.92
N ARG A 91 -14.57 15.21 0.78
CA ARG A 91 -15.10 16.03 -0.31
C ARG A 91 -16.49 16.54 0.09
N ILE A 92 -16.64 17.85 0.19
CA ILE A 92 -17.83 18.52 0.74
C ILE A 92 -19.09 18.22 -0.07
N ASN A 93 -18.96 18.16 -1.40
CA ASN A 93 -20.11 18.02 -2.30
C ASN A 93 -20.87 16.69 -2.14
N ASP A 94 -20.17 15.59 -1.89
CA ASP A 94 -20.76 14.25 -1.83
C ASP A 94 -20.49 13.51 -0.51
N GLY A 95 -19.73 14.11 0.40
CA GLY A 95 -19.33 13.52 1.68
C GLY A 95 -18.35 12.36 1.56
N SER A 96 -17.78 12.10 0.38
CA SER A 96 -16.85 10.99 0.19
C SER A 96 -15.49 11.26 0.82
N SER A 97 -14.88 10.22 1.39
CA SER A 97 -13.50 10.29 1.85
C SER A 97 -12.54 10.28 0.65
N VAL A 98 -11.56 11.15 0.69
CA VAL A 98 -10.48 11.26 -0.32
C VAL A 98 -9.12 11.36 0.37
N VAL A 99 -8.06 11.19 -0.42
CA VAL A 99 -6.68 11.42 0.01
C VAL A 99 -6.12 12.58 -0.80
N LEU A 100 -5.49 13.53 -0.12
CA LEU A 100 -4.72 14.61 -0.72
C LEU A 100 -3.23 14.25 -0.61
N LYS A 101 -2.51 14.28 -1.74
CA LYS A 101 -1.05 14.12 -1.77
C LYS A 101 -0.41 15.37 -2.35
N ARG A 102 0.43 16.02 -1.54
CA ARG A 102 1.27 17.16 -1.93
C ARG A 102 2.51 16.67 -2.65
N ILE A 103 2.71 17.15 -3.87
CA ILE A 103 3.82 16.75 -4.75
C ILE A 103 4.67 17.96 -5.08
N ASP A 104 5.95 17.91 -4.71
CA ASP A 104 6.98 18.83 -5.20
C ASP A 104 7.46 18.35 -6.58
N ARG A 105 7.08 19.08 -7.63
CA ARG A 105 7.41 18.77 -9.03
C ARG A 105 8.90 18.90 -9.34
N ARG A 106 9.69 19.58 -8.51
CA ARG A 106 11.16 19.64 -8.63
C ARG A 106 11.78 18.28 -8.32
N ARG A 107 11.19 17.51 -7.40
CA ARG A 107 11.66 16.18 -6.98
C ARG A 107 10.95 15.04 -7.74
N HIS A 108 9.65 15.20 -7.99
CA HIS A 108 8.79 14.18 -8.58
C HIS A 108 8.20 14.61 -9.92
N ALA A 109 9.07 15.05 -10.84
CA ALA A 109 8.67 15.67 -12.11
C ALA A 109 7.74 14.83 -13.01
N HIS A 110 7.68 13.51 -12.80
CA HIS A 110 6.90 12.58 -13.62
C HIS A 110 5.62 12.08 -12.97
N GLU A 111 5.47 12.21 -11.64
CA GLU A 111 4.41 11.54 -10.88
C GLU A 111 3.02 11.98 -11.33
N VAL A 112 2.76 13.30 -11.33
CA VAL A 112 1.47 13.87 -11.76
C VAL A 112 1.16 13.48 -13.19
N ARG A 113 2.15 13.59 -14.10
CA ARG A 113 1.96 13.28 -15.53
C ARG A 113 1.63 11.80 -15.77
N ILE A 114 2.29 10.89 -15.05
CA ILE A 114 2.03 9.45 -15.16
C ILE A 114 0.65 9.11 -14.59
N GLY A 115 0.29 9.66 -13.42
CA GLY A 115 -1.04 9.48 -12.84
C GLY A 115 -2.16 10.00 -13.74
N GLU A 116 -1.98 11.20 -14.33
CA GLU A 116 -2.93 11.76 -15.30
C GLU A 116 -3.04 10.90 -16.55
N PHE A 117 -1.92 10.39 -17.05
CA PHE A 117 -1.91 9.49 -18.20
C PHE A 117 -2.76 8.24 -17.93
N PHE A 118 -2.53 7.52 -16.83
CA PHE A 118 -3.34 6.34 -16.49
C PHE A 118 -4.81 6.66 -16.20
N THR A 119 -5.08 7.82 -15.62
CA THR A 119 -6.46 8.31 -15.42
C THR A 119 -7.15 8.56 -16.75
N SER A 120 -6.44 9.14 -17.73
CA SER A 120 -6.97 9.45 -19.06
C SER A 120 -7.30 8.22 -19.91
N LEU A 121 -6.71 7.06 -19.60
CA LEU A 121 -7.05 5.78 -20.23
C LEU A 121 -8.42 5.24 -19.75
N GLY A 122 -9.01 5.88 -18.75
CA GLY A 122 -10.33 5.56 -18.22
C GLY A 122 -10.37 4.26 -17.41
N PRO A 123 -11.57 3.91 -16.90
CA PRO A 123 -11.79 2.63 -16.23
C PRO A 123 -11.58 1.49 -17.22
N SER A 124 -10.66 0.59 -16.88
CA SER A 124 -10.49 -0.71 -17.53
C SER A 124 -10.39 -1.78 -16.46
N LYS A 125 -10.79 -3.01 -16.82
CA LYS A 125 -10.59 -4.19 -15.98
C LYS A 125 -9.11 -4.43 -15.65
N ASP A 126 -8.22 -4.08 -16.59
CA ASP A 126 -6.77 -4.30 -16.47
C ASP A 126 -6.07 -3.05 -15.88
N ASN A 127 -6.75 -1.90 -15.82
CA ASN A 127 -6.20 -0.68 -15.24
C ASN A 127 -6.38 -0.70 -13.72
N HIS A 128 -5.32 -1.13 -13.04
CA HIS A 128 -5.16 -1.10 -11.60
C HIS A 128 -4.29 0.07 -11.13
N CYS A 129 -4.07 1.10 -11.93
CA CYS A 129 -3.41 2.33 -11.46
C CYS A 129 -4.42 3.22 -10.74
N VAL A 130 -4.05 3.77 -9.58
CA VAL A 130 -4.94 4.69 -8.85
C VAL A 130 -5.28 5.94 -9.70
N PRO A 131 -6.56 6.29 -9.85
CA PRO A 131 -6.94 7.47 -10.61
C PRO A 131 -6.69 8.76 -9.82
N ILE A 132 -6.41 9.84 -10.54
CA ILE A 132 -6.44 11.20 -10.01
C ILE A 132 -7.87 11.73 -10.19
N LEU A 133 -8.54 12.05 -9.08
CA LEU A 133 -9.91 12.58 -9.07
C LEU A 133 -9.93 14.08 -9.34
N ASP A 134 -8.93 14.80 -8.83
CA ASP A 134 -8.76 16.24 -9.03
C ASP A 134 -7.28 16.63 -8.86
N LYS A 135 -6.91 17.80 -9.38
CA LYS A 135 -5.55 18.36 -9.33
C LYS A 135 -5.60 19.84 -8.98
N LEU A 136 -5.10 20.16 -7.80
CA LEU A 136 -5.09 21.51 -7.24
C LEU A 136 -3.69 22.11 -7.36
N ARG A 137 -3.62 23.38 -7.76
CA ARG A 137 -2.37 24.13 -7.80
C ARG A 137 -2.21 24.88 -6.51
N ASP A 138 -1.06 24.71 -5.87
CA ASP A 138 -0.73 25.45 -4.66
C ASP A 138 -0.74 26.97 -4.98
N PRO A 139 -1.38 27.81 -4.13
CA PRO A 139 -1.47 29.24 -4.37
C PRO A 139 -0.15 30.00 -4.12
N GLU A 140 0.78 29.41 -3.37
CA GLU A 140 2.03 30.04 -2.93
C GLU A 140 3.28 29.48 -3.65
N ASP A 141 3.27 28.22 -4.09
CA ASP A 141 4.38 27.56 -4.80
C ASP A 141 3.94 26.88 -6.10
N ASP A 142 4.31 27.46 -7.25
CA ASP A 142 3.95 26.96 -8.58
C ASP A 142 4.55 25.58 -8.94
N GLN A 143 5.55 25.13 -8.16
CA GLN A 143 6.13 23.80 -8.27
C GLN A 143 5.46 22.78 -7.36
N THR A 144 4.56 23.20 -6.48
CA THR A 144 3.77 22.31 -5.64
C THR A 144 2.39 22.06 -6.26
N THR A 145 1.99 20.80 -6.29
CA THR A 145 0.68 20.37 -6.79
C THR A 145 0.09 19.38 -5.81
N ILE A 146 -1.18 19.54 -5.48
CA ILE A 146 -1.92 18.58 -4.68
C ILE A 146 -2.77 17.75 -5.62
N ILE A 147 -2.59 16.43 -5.59
CA ILE A 147 -3.49 15.51 -6.29
C ILE A 147 -4.49 14.94 -5.29
N VAL A 148 -5.74 14.83 -5.73
CA VAL A 148 -6.84 14.21 -4.99
C VAL A 148 -7.01 12.79 -5.51
N MET A 149 -6.98 11.81 -4.62
CA MET A 149 -7.07 10.38 -4.94
C MET A 149 -8.19 9.73 -4.14
N PRO A 150 -8.71 8.57 -4.59
CA PRO A 150 -9.65 7.78 -3.80
C PRO A 150 -9.07 7.42 -2.42
N TYR A 151 -9.93 7.38 -1.41
CA TYR A 151 -9.56 6.91 -0.09
C TYR A 151 -9.56 5.38 -0.03
N LEU A 152 -8.36 4.80 -0.09
CA LEU A 152 -8.15 3.35 -0.19
C LEU A 152 -7.64 2.75 1.13
N ARG A 153 -7.76 1.43 1.24
CA ARG A 153 -7.21 0.63 2.35
C ARG A 153 -6.02 -0.19 1.89
N ARG A 154 -5.14 -0.56 2.83
CA ARG A 154 -4.06 -1.53 2.56
C ARG A 154 -4.64 -2.87 2.05
N TYR A 155 -3.98 -3.47 1.06
CA TYR A 155 -4.46 -4.68 0.37
C TYR A 155 -4.81 -5.86 1.30
N ASN A 156 -4.14 -5.97 2.45
CA ASN A 156 -4.28 -7.05 3.43
C ASN A 156 -5.12 -6.66 4.66
N SER A 157 -5.90 -5.57 4.61
CA SER A 157 -6.74 -5.08 5.73
C SER A 157 -8.23 -5.04 5.36
N PRO A 158 -8.99 -6.14 5.55
CA PRO A 158 -8.72 -7.23 6.49
C PRO A 158 -7.84 -8.33 5.90
N LYS A 159 -7.29 -9.22 6.74
CA LYS A 159 -6.48 -10.36 6.25
C LYS A 159 -7.28 -11.23 5.27
N PHE A 160 -6.59 -11.90 4.35
CA PHE A 160 -7.19 -12.85 3.42
C PHE A 160 -7.82 -14.02 4.18
N ASP A 161 -9.10 -14.33 3.90
CA ASP A 161 -9.82 -15.44 4.55
C ASP A 161 -9.55 -16.76 3.82
N THR A 162 -9.46 -16.74 2.49
CA THR A 162 -9.29 -17.93 1.64
C THR A 162 -8.19 -17.76 0.60
N PHE A 163 -7.65 -18.88 0.09
CA PHE A 163 -6.67 -18.84 -1.01
C PHE A 163 -7.24 -18.15 -2.25
N GLY A 164 -8.53 -18.30 -2.52
CA GLY A 164 -9.17 -17.66 -3.66
C GLY A 164 -9.18 -16.14 -3.58
N GLU A 165 -9.29 -15.57 -2.39
CA GLU A 165 -9.13 -14.11 -2.19
C GLU A 165 -7.69 -13.67 -2.52
N ALA A 166 -6.68 -14.46 -2.12
CA ALA A 166 -5.28 -14.15 -2.43
C ALA A 166 -4.92 -14.38 -3.90
N VAL A 167 -5.49 -15.41 -4.53
CA VAL A 167 -5.32 -15.69 -5.98
C VAL A 167 -5.93 -14.57 -6.81
N GLU A 168 -7.11 -14.07 -6.44
CA GLU A 168 -7.70 -12.91 -7.13
C GLU A 168 -6.86 -11.65 -6.96
N PHE A 169 -6.32 -11.44 -5.76
CA PHE A 169 -5.38 -10.36 -5.50
C PHE A 169 -4.14 -10.44 -6.40
N PHE A 170 -3.49 -11.61 -6.48
CA PHE A 170 -2.34 -11.82 -7.34
C PHE A 170 -2.66 -11.53 -8.81
N ARG A 171 -3.81 -12.01 -9.30
CA ARG A 171 -4.26 -11.74 -10.67
C ARG A 171 -4.29 -10.24 -10.96
N GLN A 172 -5.00 -9.47 -10.13
CA GLN A 172 -5.17 -8.03 -10.31
C GLN A 172 -3.85 -7.25 -10.25
N ILE A 173 -2.95 -7.55 -9.32
CA ILE A 173 -1.66 -6.82 -9.23
C ILE A 173 -0.72 -7.16 -10.39
N LEU A 174 -0.74 -8.42 -10.86
CA LEU A 174 0.07 -8.84 -12.01
C LEU A 174 -0.45 -8.20 -13.30
N GLU A 175 -1.77 -8.19 -13.50
CA GLU A 175 -2.41 -7.48 -14.62
C GLU A 175 -2.18 -5.97 -14.54
N GLY A 176 -2.19 -5.38 -13.34
CA GLY A 176 -1.87 -3.96 -13.13
C GLY A 176 -0.48 -3.59 -13.62
N VAL A 177 0.54 -4.36 -13.24
CA VAL A 177 1.92 -4.12 -13.72
C VAL A 177 2.05 -4.47 -15.21
N GLN A 178 1.36 -5.49 -15.71
CA GLN A 178 1.28 -5.80 -17.14
C GLN A 178 0.73 -4.62 -17.93
N PHE A 179 -0.34 -4.00 -17.42
CA PHE A 179 -0.94 -2.81 -18.02
C PHE A 179 0.03 -1.64 -18.05
N MET A 180 0.75 -1.36 -16.96
CA MET A 180 1.79 -0.32 -16.93
C MET A 180 2.89 -0.61 -17.97
N HIS A 181 3.37 -1.85 -18.01
CA HIS A 181 4.47 -2.26 -18.89
C HIS A 181 4.10 -2.19 -20.37
N ARG A 182 2.86 -2.56 -20.73
CA ARG A 182 2.31 -2.42 -22.09
C ARG A 182 2.20 -0.97 -22.54
N HIS A 183 2.02 -0.04 -21.60
CA HIS A 183 2.07 1.40 -21.85
C HIS A 183 3.48 2.00 -21.71
N ASN A 184 4.51 1.15 -21.65
CA ASN A 184 5.92 1.53 -21.52
C ASN A 184 6.22 2.36 -20.27
N VAL A 185 5.50 2.10 -19.18
CA VAL A 185 5.75 2.70 -17.87
C VAL A 185 6.25 1.62 -16.91
N ALA A 186 7.37 1.87 -16.25
CA ALA A 186 7.84 1.05 -15.14
C ALA A 186 7.48 1.70 -13.81
N HIS A 187 6.97 0.92 -12.85
CA HIS A 187 6.56 1.42 -11.54
C HIS A 187 7.77 1.78 -10.69
N ARG A 188 8.78 0.90 -10.69
CA ARG A 188 10.06 0.98 -9.97
C ARG A 188 9.98 0.85 -8.46
N ASP A 189 8.81 0.55 -7.90
CA ASP A 189 8.61 0.44 -6.44
C ASP A 189 7.43 -0.47 -6.04
N CYS A 190 7.30 -1.63 -6.69
CA CYS A 190 6.20 -2.56 -6.44
C CYS A 190 6.37 -3.30 -5.10
N HIS A 191 5.88 -2.74 -3.99
CA HIS A 191 5.93 -3.39 -2.68
C HIS A 191 4.65 -3.18 -1.84
N SER A 192 4.58 -3.80 -0.67
CA SER A 192 3.37 -3.91 0.15
C SER A 192 2.70 -2.59 0.55
N LEU A 193 3.44 -1.47 0.65
CA LEU A 193 2.87 -0.16 0.99
C LEU A 193 2.26 0.56 -0.24
N ASN A 194 2.68 0.18 -1.44
CA ASN A 194 2.21 0.75 -2.71
C ASN A 194 1.08 -0.08 -3.35
N ILE A 195 0.49 -1.01 -2.60
CA ILE A 195 -0.64 -1.82 -3.04
C ILE A 195 -1.83 -1.61 -2.10
N MET A 196 -2.86 -1.00 -2.65
CA MET A 196 -4.07 -0.60 -1.93
C MET A 196 -5.29 -1.31 -2.52
N MET A 197 -6.45 -1.18 -1.88
CA MET A 197 -7.71 -1.68 -2.38
C MET A 197 -8.85 -0.73 -2.08
N ASP A 198 -9.83 -0.70 -2.98
CA ASP A 198 -11.14 -0.17 -2.65
C ASP A 198 -11.87 -1.21 -1.78
N GLY A 199 -11.83 -0.96 -0.47
CA GLY A 199 -12.32 -1.87 0.55
C GLY A 199 -13.42 -1.28 1.41
N ALA A 200 -13.96 -0.10 1.08
CA ALA A 200 -14.92 0.59 1.94
C ALA A 200 -16.17 -0.25 2.20
N HIS A 201 -16.70 -0.89 1.16
CA HIS A 201 -17.86 -1.76 1.22
C HIS A 201 -17.65 -3.04 2.04
N LEU A 202 -16.40 -3.43 2.34
CA LEU A 202 -16.12 -4.52 3.27
C LEU A 202 -16.56 -4.20 4.69
N TYR A 203 -16.67 -2.92 5.07
CA TYR A 203 -16.95 -2.47 6.43
C TYR A 203 -18.36 -1.87 6.50
N PRO A 204 -19.41 -2.66 6.82
CA PRO A 204 -20.80 -2.19 6.82
C PRO A 204 -21.08 -1.08 7.83
N HIS A 205 -20.21 -0.90 8.84
CA HIS A 205 -20.30 0.16 9.85
C HIS A 205 -19.19 1.21 9.69
N GLY A 206 -18.50 1.21 8.55
CA GLY A 206 -17.35 2.06 8.31
C GLY A 206 -16.15 1.71 9.19
N PHE A 207 -15.15 2.58 9.13
CA PHE A 207 -13.92 2.53 9.90
C PHE A 207 -13.37 3.95 10.04
N HIS A 208 -12.33 4.10 10.84
CA HIS A 208 -11.74 5.40 11.14
C HIS A 208 -11.24 6.16 9.89
N PRO A 209 -11.53 7.47 9.74
CA PRO A 209 -11.15 8.25 8.56
C PRO A 209 -9.65 8.58 8.48
N ASP A 210 -8.94 8.62 9.61
CA ASP A 210 -7.47 8.75 9.59
C ASP A 210 -6.81 7.60 8.80
N ILE A 211 -6.00 7.95 7.80
CA ILE A 211 -5.36 7.00 6.88
C ILE A 211 -4.43 5.99 7.57
N ASN A 212 -3.86 6.33 8.73
CA ASN A 212 -2.95 5.48 9.49
C ASN A 212 -3.69 4.62 10.53
N HIS A 213 -4.91 5.00 10.91
CA HIS A 213 -5.67 4.36 11.98
C HIS A 213 -6.95 3.67 11.50
N GLN A 214 -7.02 3.34 10.21
CA GLN A 214 -8.12 2.61 9.55
C GLN A 214 -8.49 1.25 10.18
N TRP A 215 -7.67 0.71 11.09
CA TRP A 215 -8.00 -0.46 11.90
C TRP A 215 -9.10 -0.18 12.95
N ASN A 216 -9.17 1.07 13.41
CA ASN A 216 -10.11 1.52 14.42
C ASN A 216 -11.52 1.67 13.84
N LYS A 217 -12.50 1.63 14.74
CA LYS A 217 -13.91 1.87 14.41
C LYS A 217 -14.11 3.32 13.99
N ALA A 218 -15.19 3.57 13.25
CA ALA A 218 -15.54 4.89 12.75
C ALA A 218 -15.89 5.90 13.86
N ASP A 219 -16.14 5.45 15.09
CA ASP A 219 -16.53 6.28 16.22
C ASP A 219 -15.33 6.96 16.93
N GLY A 220 -14.10 6.76 16.45
CA GLY A 220 -12.91 7.42 17.00
C GLY A 220 -12.46 6.90 18.36
N LYS A 221 -13.25 6.03 19.00
CA LYS A 221 -13.01 5.60 20.37
C LYS A 221 -11.96 4.49 20.43
N PRO A 222 -11.05 4.53 21.43
CA PRO A 222 -10.20 3.39 21.74
C PRO A 222 -11.04 2.13 21.87
N SER A 223 -10.82 1.15 21.00
CA SER A 223 -11.55 -0.10 21.01
C SER A 223 -10.58 -1.26 21.06
N LEU A 224 -10.87 -2.22 21.94
CA LEU A 224 -10.17 -3.50 21.97
C LEU A 224 -10.38 -4.33 20.69
N PHE A 225 -11.35 -3.95 19.86
CA PHE A 225 -11.75 -4.67 18.67
C PHE A 225 -11.66 -3.78 17.44
N ALA A 226 -11.09 -4.35 16.36
CA ALA A 226 -11.04 -3.74 15.05
C ALA A 226 -12.44 -3.40 14.50
N ALA A 227 -12.49 -2.51 13.52
CA ALA A 227 -13.69 -2.30 12.72
C ALA A 227 -14.21 -3.63 12.14
N SER A 228 -15.51 -3.88 12.29
CA SER A 228 -16.14 -5.11 11.81
C SER A 228 -16.21 -5.11 10.28
N HIS A 229 -15.88 -6.25 9.67
CA HIS A 229 -15.84 -6.38 8.22
C HIS A 229 -16.46 -7.70 7.75
N THR A 230 -16.88 -7.72 6.48
CA THR A 230 -17.16 -8.95 5.73
C THR A 230 -15.88 -9.48 5.06
N THR A 231 -15.99 -10.51 4.22
CA THR A 231 -14.86 -11.06 3.48
C THR A 231 -14.91 -10.68 2.00
N ARG A 232 -13.75 -10.74 1.32
CA ARG A 232 -13.68 -10.47 -0.13
C ARG A 232 -14.47 -11.51 -0.92
N THR A 233 -14.60 -12.73 -0.39
CA THR A 233 -15.47 -13.78 -0.95
C THR A 233 -16.93 -13.33 -1.09
N TRP A 234 -17.41 -12.51 -0.17
CA TRP A 234 -18.78 -11.99 -0.19
C TRP A 234 -18.91 -10.67 -0.94
N LYS A 235 -17.90 -9.82 -0.78
CA LYS A 235 -17.84 -8.49 -1.38
C LYS A 235 -16.46 -8.34 -2.03
N PRO A 236 -16.30 -8.81 -3.28
CA PRO A 236 -15.08 -8.65 -4.06
C PRO A 236 -14.55 -7.21 -4.06
N VAL A 237 -13.24 -7.04 -4.13
CA VAL A 237 -12.58 -5.74 -4.09
C VAL A 237 -11.72 -5.54 -5.34
N LYS A 238 -11.54 -4.28 -5.73
CA LYS A 238 -10.55 -3.88 -6.73
C LYS A 238 -9.27 -3.40 -6.03
N TYR A 239 -8.13 -3.89 -6.49
CA TYR A 239 -6.81 -3.48 -6.01
C TYR A 239 -6.22 -2.39 -6.89
N TYR A 240 -5.38 -1.54 -6.30
CA TYR A 240 -4.71 -0.45 -6.98
C TYR A 240 -3.23 -0.40 -6.63
N LEU A 241 -2.40 -0.21 -7.65
CA LEU A 241 -1.03 0.28 -7.55
C LEU A 241 -1.07 1.78 -7.31
N VAL A 242 -0.37 2.23 -6.27
CA VAL A 242 -0.30 3.63 -5.86
C VAL A 242 1.15 4.11 -5.82
N ASP A 243 1.33 5.43 -5.71
CA ASP A 243 2.62 6.11 -5.63
C ASP A 243 3.49 5.96 -6.89
N PHE A 244 3.31 6.91 -7.82
CA PHE A 244 4.12 7.00 -9.04
C PHE A 244 5.33 7.93 -8.88
N GLY A 245 5.74 8.23 -7.64
CA GLY A 245 6.78 9.20 -7.30
C GLY A 245 8.14 8.91 -7.95
N ILE A 246 8.45 7.63 -8.16
CA ILE A 246 9.68 7.18 -8.83
C ILE A 246 9.43 6.43 -10.15
N SER A 247 8.17 6.34 -10.59
CA SER A 247 7.83 5.72 -11.87
C SER A 247 8.36 6.52 -13.05
N ARG A 248 8.54 5.84 -14.18
CA ARG A 248 9.08 6.42 -15.42
C ARG A 248 8.39 5.85 -16.64
N GLY A 249 8.02 6.74 -17.56
CA GLY A 249 7.53 6.39 -18.90
C GLY A 249 8.65 6.44 -19.92
N TYR A 250 8.65 5.49 -20.84
CA TYR A 250 9.65 5.33 -21.89
C TYR A 250 8.99 5.39 -23.25
N SER A 251 9.65 6.01 -24.22
CA SER A 251 9.19 5.95 -25.62
C SER A 251 9.33 4.53 -26.18
N PRO A 252 8.51 4.16 -27.18
CA PRO A 252 8.68 2.88 -27.88
C PRO A 252 10.09 2.68 -28.46
N ALA A 253 10.73 3.76 -28.92
CA ALA A 253 12.12 3.72 -29.41
C ALA A 253 13.12 3.33 -28.31
N GLN A 254 12.97 3.88 -27.10
CA GLN A 254 13.80 3.51 -25.94
C GLN A 254 13.58 2.05 -25.53
N ARG A 255 12.34 1.55 -25.60
CA ARG A 255 12.02 0.15 -25.26
C ARG A 255 12.57 -0.85 -26.27
N ASN A 256 12.57 -0.49 -27.55
CA ASN A 256 13.04 -1.35 -28.63
C ASN A 256 14.57 -1.30 -28.84
N GLY A 257 15.23 -0.21 -28.44
CA GLY A 257 16.66 0.05 -28.67
C GLY A 257 17.61 -0.65 -27.69
N GLN A 258 17.32 -1.89 -27.28
CA GLN A 258 18.01 -2.65 -26.22
C GLN A 258 19.54 -2.43 -26.14
N PRO A 259 20.11 -2.24 -24.94
CA PRO A 259 19.46 -2.34 -23.62
C PRO A 259 18.92 -0.99 -23.10
N LEU A 260 17.76 -1.03 -22.44
CA LEU A 260 17.19 0.14 -21.76
C LEU A 260 17.87 0.32 -20.41
N TRP A 261 18.64 1.39 -20.26
CA TRP A 261 19.32 1.75 -19.02
C TRP A 261 18.73 3.03 -18.44
N ASP A 262 18.33 2.97 -17.17
CA ASP A 262 17.93 4.16 -16.42
C ASP A 262 18.58 4.15 -15.03
N ARG A 263 18.80 5.35 -14.49
CA ARG A 263 19.43 5.53 -13.18
C ARG A 263 18.55 4.87 -12.12
N VAL A 264 19.16 4.03 -11.29
CA VAL A 264 18.51 3.40 -10.14
C VAL A 264 18.08 4.45 -9.12
N ILE A 265 16.86 4.30 -8.62
CA ILE A 265 16.31 5.05 -7.49
C ILE A 265 15.88 3.98 -6.49
N ILE A 266 16.43 4.02 -5.29
CA ILE A 266 16.15 3.03 -4.25
C ILE A 266 14.78 3.36 -3.63
N GLY A 267 13.80 2.48 -3.89
CA GLY A 267 12.46 2.55 -3.31
C GLY A 267 12.34 1.83 -1.96
N GLY A 268 11.12 1.40 -1.65
CA GLY A 268 10.80 0.66 -0.43
C GLY A 268 11.47 -0.71 -0.35
N ASP A 269 11.55 -1.43 -1.47
CA ASP A 269 12.33 -2.68 -1.55
C ASP A 269 13.77 -2.39 -1.98
N LYS A 270 14.68 -2.62 -1.04
CA LYS A 270 16.11 -2.35 -1.16
C LYS A 270 16.92 -3.59 -1.53
N THR A 271 16.27 -4.70 -1.89
CA THR A 271 16.93 -6.01 -2.02
C THR A 271 17.20 -6.48 -3.45
N ALA A 272 16.79 -5.70 -4.46
CA ALA A 272 17.05 -6.03 -5.86
C ALA A 272 18.57 -6.23 -6.09
N PRO A 273 19.01 -7.40 -6.60
CA PRO A 273 20.43 -7.72 -6.74
C PRO A 273 21.22 -6.70 -7.54
N GLU A 274 20.68 -6.23 -8.66
CA GLU A 274 21.29 -5.25 -9.56
C GLU A 274 21.42 -3.85 -8.95
N HIS A 275 20.78 -3.60 -7.79
CA HIS A 275 20.93 -2.37 -7.03
C HIS A 275 21.97 -2.47 -5.91
N GLN A 276 22.52 -3.67 -5.67
CA GLN A 276 23.47 -3.90 -4.57
C GLN A 276 24.90 -3.57 -4.99
N ASP A 277 25.67 -3.06 -4.02
CA ASP A 277 27.13 -3.05 -4.12
C ASP A 277 27.63 -4.48 -4.34
N GLY A 278 28.56 -4.67 -5.27
CA GLY A 278 29.05 -6.02 -5.57
C GLY A 278 28.43 -6.67 -6.80
N TYR A 279 27.37 -6.12 -7.39
CA TYR A 279 26.76 -6.70 -8.59
C TYR A 279 27.75 -6.77 -9.78
N PRO A 280 27.87 -7.91 -10.48
CA PRO A 280 28.75 -8.08 -11.63
C PRO A 280 28.16 -7.35 -12.86
N ASP A 281 28.33 -6.03 -12.88
CA ASP A 281 27.89 -5.15 -13.96
C ASP A 281 29.00 -5.02 -15.02
N PRO A 282 28.69 -5.03 -16.33
CA PRO A 282 29.63 -4.64 -17.39
C PRO A 282 30.22 -3.23 -17.24
N PHE A 283 29.63 -2.32 -16.45
CA PHE A 283 30.12 -0.95 -16.24
C PHE A 283 30.79 -0.75 -14.86
N PRO A 284 31.97 -0.09 -14.78
CA PRO A 284 32.67 0.13 -13.51
C PRO A 284 31.89 1.07 -12.58
N ARG A 285 31.75 0.64 -11.32
CA ARG A 285 30.88 1.24 -10.30
C ARG A 285 31.27 2.69 -9.95
N SER A 286 30.28 3.57 -10.01
CA SER A 286 30.14 4.66 -9.04
C SER A 286 28.70 4.63 -8.53
N ILE A 287 28.37 5.44 -7.52
CA ILE A 287 27.13 5.52 -6.73
C ILE A 287 25.83 5.84 -7.53
N TYR A 288 25.85 5.60 -8.84
CA TYR A 288 24.84 5.84 -9.85
C TYR A 288 24.71 4.57 -10.72
N THR A 289 24.16 3.49 -10.17
CA THR A 289 23.88 2.27 -10.93
C THR A 289 22.79 2.52 -11.97
N TRP A 290 22.89 1.84 -13.10
CA TRP A 290 21.89 1.84 -14.16
C TRP A 290 21.26 0.45 -14.22
N ALA A 291 19.95 0.38 -14.32
CA ALA A 291 19.23 -0.88 -14.46
C ALA A 291 18.12 -0.74 -15.49
N ASP A 292 17.76 -1.84 -16.14
CA ASP A 292 16.48 -1.93 -16.84
C ASP A 292 15.38 -2.04 -15.78
N PRO A 293 14.49 -1.05 -15.66
CA PRO A 293 13.50 -1.02 -14.59
C PRO A 293 12.40 -2.08 -14.75
N PHE A 294 12.20 -2.63 -15.95
CA PHE A 294 11.13 -3.59 -16.22
C PHE A 294 11.38 -4.95 -15.54
N PRO A 295 12.53 -5.63 -15.72
CA PRO A 295 12.84 -6.84 -14.95
C PRO A 295 13.05 -6.55 -13.46
N THR A 296 13.37 -5.32 -13.07
CA THR A 296 13.38 -4.91 -11.66
C THR A 296 11.97 -4.90 -11.05
N ASP A 297 10.96 -4.39 -11.76
CA ASP A 297 9.55 -4.49 -11.33
C ASP A 297 9.11 -5.95 -11.12
N ILE A 298 9.57 -6.87 -11.98
CA ILE A 298 9.30 -8.31 -11.84
C ILE A 298 9.92 -8.86 -10.55
N TYR A 299 11.16 -8.45 -10.25
CA TYR A 299 11.81 -8.83 -8.99
C TYR A 299 11.02 -8.30 -7.80
N TYR A 300 10.60 -7.04 -7.81
CA TYR A 300 9.85 -6.43 -6.72
C TYR A 300 8.52 -7.13 -6.47
N LEU A 301 7.74 -7.42 -7.52
CA LEU A 301 6.52 -8.23 -7.40
C LEU A 301 6.79 -9.64 -6.86
N GLY A 302 7.81 -10.32 -7.40
CA GLY A 302 8.17 -11.66 -6.96
C GLY A 302 8.63 -11.67 -5.51
N ASN A 303 9.44 -10.70 -5.11
CA ASN A 303 9.96 -10.57 -3.75
C ASN A 303 8.84 -10.22 -2.77
N PHE A 304 7.91 -9.34 -3.14
CA PHE A 304 6.71 -9.06 -2.37
C PHE A 304 5.92 -10.35 -2.10
N ILE A 305 5.66 -11.19 -3.12
CA ILE A 305 4.96 -12.47 -2.92
C ILE A 305 5.80 -13.41 -2.04
N ARG A 306 7.13 -13.47 -2.26
CA ARG A 306 8.06 -14.27 -1.49
C ARG A 306 7.98 -13.93 0.01
N THR A 307 8.14 -12.66 0.35
CA THR A 307 8.24 -12.21 1.75
C THR A 307 6.89 -12.16 2.44
N GLU A 308 5.83 -11.67 1.78
CA GLU A 308 4.53 -11.47 2.42
C GLU A 308 3.67 -12.75 2.46
N PHE A 309 3.87 -13.68 1.51
CA PHE A 309 3.05 -14.88 1.41
C PHE A 309 3.81 -16.20 1.61
N LEU A 310 5.03 -16.34 1.09
CA LEU A 310 5.72 -17.64 1.08
C LEU A 310 6.61 -17.87 2.28
N GLU A 311 7.53 -16.97 2.55
CA GLU A 311 8.66 -17.17 3.47
C GLU A 311 8.44 -16.43 4.78
N GLY A 312 7.87 -15.22 4.72
CA GLY A 312 7.89 -14.27 5.82
C GLY A 312 9.02 -13.27 5.68
N TYR A 313 8.97 -12.20 6.47
CA TYR A 313 10.04 -11.22 6.60
C TYR A 313 10.12 -10.73 8.05
N GLY A 314 11.31 -10.88 8.65
CA GLY A 314 11.59 -10.50 10.02
C GLY A 314 10.67 -11.19 11.04
N MET A 315 10.44 -10.51 12.17
CA MET A 315 9.53 -10.99 13.23
C MET A 315 8.06 -10.60 12.97
N THR A 316 7.80 -9.77 11.96
CA THR A 316 6.49 -9.16 11.68
C THR A 316 5.62 -10.01 10.75
N PHE A 317 6.21 -10.69 9.76
CA PHE A 317 5.49 -11.53 8.81
C PHE A 317 6.04 -12.94 8.79
N ALA A 318 5.22 -13.94 9.11
CA ALA A 318 5.63 -15.35 9.11
C ALA A 318 5.43 -16.05 7.74
N GLY A 319 4.78 -15.36 6.80
CA GLY A 319 4.18 -15.98 5.62
C GLY A 319 3.04 -16.93 5.97
N PHE A 320 2.56 -17.64 4.96
CA PHE A 320 1.41 -18.54 5.08
C PHE A 320 1.73 -19.96 4.62
N HIS A 321 1.03 -20.94 5.19
CA HIS A 321 1.10 -22.31 4.69
C HIS A 321 0.31 -22.47 3.39
N GLY A 322 0.75 -23.39 2.52
CA GLY A 322 -0.02 -23.86 1.38
C GLY A 322 0.01 -22.97 0.13
N PHE A 323 0.88 -21.96 0.07
CA PHE A 323 1.15 -21.20 -1.16
C PHE A 323 2.27 -21.83 -2.01
N ASP A 324 2.61 -23.10 -1.79
CA ASP A 324 3.68 -23.81 -2.49
C ASP A 324 3.53 -23.80 -4.02
N PHE A 325 2.29 -23.68 -4.52
CA PHE A 325 1.98 -23.56 -5.94
C PHE A 325 2.58 -22.30 -6.60
N MET A 326 2.88 -21.24 -5.83
CA MET A 326 3.51 -20.03 -6.34
C MET A 326 5.04 -20.11 -6.37
N LYS A 327 5.66 -21.05 -5.63
CA LYS A 327 7.12 -21.10 -5.46
C LYS A 327 7.90 -21.13 -6.77
N PRO A 328 7.52 -21.94 -7.79
CA PRO A 328 8.28 -21.98 -9.04
C PRO A 328 8.25 -20.64 -9.80
N LEU A 329 7.09 -19.98 -9.85
CA LEU A 329 6.94 -18.68 -10.50
C LEU A 329 7.75 -17.60 -9.76
N VAL A 330 7.59 -17.53 -8.44
CA VAL A 330 8.29 -16.54 -7.60
C VAL A 330 9.81 -16.70 -7.65
N ARG A 331 10.31 -17.94 -7.67
CA ARG A 331 11.75 -18.22 -7.84
C ARG A 331 12.28 -17.60 -9.13
N ASP A 332 11.56 -17.76 -10.24
CA ASP A 332 12.01 -17.24 -11.54
C ASP A 332 11.88 -15.72 -11.61
N MET A 333 10.81 -15.14 -11.04
CA MET A 333 10.65 -13.69 -10.92
C MET A 333 11.76 -13.04 -10.08
N THR A 334 12.29 -13.76 -9.09
CA THR A 334 13.34 -13.29 -8.18
C THR A 334 14.74 -13.79 -8.56
N ALA A 335 14.94 -14.22 -9.81
CA ALA A 335 16.24 -14.65 -10.31
C ALA A 335 17.29 -13.53 -10.14
N TYR A 336 18.52 -13.94 -9.79
CA TYR A 336 19.61 -13.01 -9.47
C TYR A 336 19.95 -12.09 -10.65
N TYR A 337 19.97 -12.63 -11.86
CA TYR A 337 20.22 -11.86 -13.08
C TYR A 337 18.90 -11.38 -13.71
N PRO A 338 18.72 -10.06 -13.96
CA PRO A 338 17.51 -9.51 -14.58
C PRO A 338 17.11 -10.22 -15.88
N ALA A 339 18.09 -10.57 -16.73
CA ALA A 339 17.86 -11.26 -18.00
C ALA A 339 17.28 -12.69 -17.86
N GLN A 340 17.32 -13.28 -16.67
CA GLN A 340 16.74 -14.61 -16.39
C GLN A 340 15.31 -14.51 -15.85
N ARG A 341 14.84 -13.30 -15.53
CA ARG A 341 13.50 -13.10 -15.04
C ARG A 341 12.52 -13.15 -16.22
N PRO A 342 11.34 -13.77 -16.05
CA PRO A 342 10.30 -13.72 -17.06
C PRO A 342 9.83 -12.27 -17.26
N THR A 343 9.36 -11.97 -18.46
CA THR A 343 8.59 -10.76 -18.75
C THR A 343 7.25 -10.78 -17.99
N ILE A 344 6.63 -9.61 -17.82
CA ILE A 344 5.32 -9.56 -17.14
C ILE A 344 4.23 -10.33 -17.88
N ASP A 345 4.28 -10.41 -19.21
CA ASP A 345 3.34 -11.20 -20.00
C ASP A 345 3.50 -12.70 -19.70
N GLU A 346 4.73 -13.21 -19.67
CA GLU A 346 5.01 -14.60 -19.26
C GLU A 346 4.60 -14.86 -17.79
N VAL A 347 4.76 -13.88 -16.89
CA VAL A 347 4.31 -14.01 -15.50
C VAL A 347 2.80 -14.17 -15.41
N VAL A 348 2.04 -13.33 -16.14
CA VAL A 348 0.58 -13.39 -16.17
C VAL A 348 0.09 -14.71 -16.76
N ASP A 349 0.67 -15.17 -17.87
CA ASP A 349 0.31 -16.43 -18.52
C ASP A 349 0.58 -17.64 -17.59
N ARG A 350 1.78 -17.70 -16.99
CA ARG A 350 2.14 -18.75 -16.04
C ARG A 350 1.27 -18.72 -14.78
N PHE A 351 0.90 -17.53 -14.31
CA PHE A 351 -0.02 -17.40 -13.18
C PHE A 351 -1.43 -17.90 -13.53
N ALA A 352 -1.92 -17.62 -14.74
CA ALA A 352 -3.21 -18.12 -15.20
C ALA A 352 -3.24 -19.66 -15.25
N GLU A 353 -2.15 -20.31 -15.69
CA GLU A 353 -2.00 -21.77 -15.63
C GLU A 353 -2.02 -22.30 -14.20
N ILE A 354 -1.29 -21.65 -13.28
CA ILE A 354 -1.30 -21.98 -11.85
C ILE A 354 -2.72 -21.89 -11.30
N GLN A 355 -3.44 -20.80 -11.58
CA GLN A 355 -4.81 -20.60 -11.12
C GLN A 355 -5.75 -21.67 -11.66
N ALA A 356 -5.65 -22.03 -12.95
CA ALA A 356 -6.47 -23.07 -13.57
C ALA A 356 -6.23 -24.47 -12.97
N GLY A 357 -5.02 -24.73 -12.47
CA GLY A 357 -4.66 -25.98 -11.78
C GLY A 357 -5.19 -26.10 -10.35
N LEU A 358 -5.71 -25.02 -9.73
CA LEU A 358 -6.17 -25.04 -8.35
C LEU A 358 -7.62 -25.55 -8.25
N SER A 359 -7.82 -26.61 -7.46
CA SER A 359 -9.16 -27.11 -7.18
C SER A 359 -10.02 -26.09 -6.41
N SER A 360 -11.34 -26.12 -6.61
CA SER A 360 -12.26 -25.28 -5.83
C SER A 360 -12.14 -25.52 -4.32
N TRP A 361 -11.79 -26.74 -3.90
CA TRP A 361 -11.50 -27.05 -2.50
C TRP A 361 -10.28 -26.29 -1.97
N LYS A 362 -9.20 -26.24 -2.74
CA LYS A 362 -8.00 -25.48 -2.38
C LYS A 362 -8.30 -23.98 -2.32
N LEU A 363 -8.95 -23.44 -3.34
CA LEU A 363 -9.32 -22.03 -3.41
C LEU A 363 -10.21 -21.58 -2.23
N ARG A 364 -11.12 -22.44 -1.77
CA ARG A 364 -12.00 -22.16 -0.62
C ARG A 364 -11.38 -22.46 0.74
N SER A 365 -10.17 -23.01 0.78
CA SER A 365 -9.52 -23.35 2.05
C SER A 365 -8.94 -22.10 2.72
N ARG A 366 -8.86 -22.15 4.06
CA ARG A 366 -8.43 -21.02 4.88
C ARG A 366 -6.95 -20.70 4.65
N VAL A 367 -6.62 -19.41 4.61
CA VAL A 367 -5.23 -18.95 4.74
C VAL A 367 -4.79 -19.07 6.20
N VAL A 368 -3.65 -19.75 6.41
CA VAL A 368 -3.13 -20.07 7.75
C VAL A 368 -1.74 -19.45 7.89
N ASP A 369 -1.60 -18.55 8.86
CA ASP A 369 -0.33 -17.93 9.23
C ASP A 369 0.60 -18.98 9.84
N LYS A 370 1.89 -18.99 9.46
CA LYS A 370 2.83 -19.99 9.97
C LYS A 370 3.06 -19.89 11.48
N ASN A 371 2.86 -18.71 12.06
CA ASN A 371 2.97 -18.49 13.50
C ASN A 371 1.62 -18.67 14.23
N GLU A 372 0.59 -19.21 13.57
CA GLU A 372 -0.72 -19.39 14.20
C GLU A 372 -0.69 -20.44 15.32
N GLY A 373 -0.70 -19.97 16.57
CA GLY A 373 -0.73 -20.80 17.76
C GLY A 373 -1.97 -21.70 17.86
N ARG A 374 -1.79 -22.91 18.42
CA ARG A 374 -2.81 -23.96 18.53
C ARG A 374 -4.12 -23.49 19.19
N TRP A 375 -4.06 -22.59 20.17
CA TRP A 375 -5.22 -22.09 20.92
C TRP A 375 -6.14 -21.16 20.11
N ILE A 376 -5.58 -20.43 19.14
CA ILE A 376 -6.33 -19.52 18.26
C ILE A 376 -6.89 -20.27 17.03
N LYS A 377 -6.27 -21.41 16.70
CA LYS A 377 -6.59 -22.20 15.51
C LYS A 377 -8.01 -22.77 15.52
N PHE A 378 -8.47 -23.35 16.63
CA PHE A 378 -9.80 -23.98 16.72
C PHE A 378 -10.98 -23.03 16.46
N PRO A 379 -11.11 -21.87 17.16
CA PRO A 379 -12.21 -20.96 16.91
C PRO A 379 -12.17 -20.35 15.49
N ARG A 380 -10.98 -20.07 14.96
CA ARG A 380 -10.84 -19.58 13.57
C ARG A 380 -11.23 -20.62 12.53
N VAL A 381 -10.87 -21.89 12.75
CA VAL A 381 -11.30 -23.00 11.88
C VAL A 381 -12.82 -23.13 11.91
N ALA A 382 -13.45 -23.11 13.09
CA ALA A 382 -14.91 -23.18 13.20
C ALA A 382 -15.61 -22.00 12.49
N MET A 383 -15.16 -20.77 12.72
CA MET A 383 -15.69 -19.57 12.04
C MET A 383 -15.51 -19.65 10.52
N HIS A 384 -14.35 -20.11 10.05
CA HIS A 384 -14.10 -20.30 8.62
C HIS A 384 -15.06 -21.33 8.02
N TRP A 385 -15.27 -22.48 8.65
CA TRP A 385 -16.22 -23.48 8.14
C TRP A 385 -17.66 -22.95 8.13
N ALA A 386 -18.08 -22.18 9.14
CA ALA A 386 -19.38 -21.53 9.13
C ALA A 386 -19.52 -20.54 7.95
N ARG A 387 -18.54 -19.66 7.73
CA ARG A 387 -18.51 -18.74 6.59
C ARG A 387 -18.49 -19.49 5.27
N ARG A 388 -17.69 -20.54 5.16
CA ARG A 388 -17.53 -21.37 3.97
C ARG A 388 -18.83 -22.06 3.60
N THR A 389 -19.53 -22.69 4.54
CA THR A 389 -20.84 -23.31 4.31
C THR A 389 -21.83 -22.27 3.80
N ARG A 390 -21.86 -21.08 4.42
CA ARG A 390 -22.71 -19.98 3.96
C ARG A 390 -22.37 -19.53 2.53
N SER A 391 -21.08 -19.37 2.22
CA SER A 391 -20.61 -19.00 0.86
C SER A 391 -20.96 -20.06 -0.18
N PHE A 392 -20.88 -21.34 0.17
CA PHE A 392 -21.27 -22.45 -0.70
C PHE A 392 -22.77 -22.46 -0.97
N LEU A 393 -23.60 -22.34 0.08
CA LEU A 393 -25.06 -22.26 -0.03
C LEU A 393 -25.49 -21.03 -0.85
N ALA A 394 -24.82 -19.90 -0.68
CA ALA A 394 -25.04 -18.68 -1.44
C ALA A 394 -24.37 -18.68 -2.84
N ARG A 395 -23.81 -19.83 -3.28
CA ARG A 395 -23.15 -20.02 -4.59
C ARG A 395 -22.08 -18.95 -4.91
N ARG A 396 -21.38 -18.44 -3.89
CA ARG A 396 -20.28 -17.48 -4.09
C ARG A 396 -19.12 -18.17 -4.80
N PRO A 397 -18.48 -17.51 -5.79
CA PRO A 397 -17.36 -18.10 -6.51
C PRO A 397 -16.19 -18.38 -5.56
N SER A 398 -15.35 -19.36 -5.90
CA SER A 398 -14.15 -19.65 -5.09
C SER A 398 -13.05 -18.61 -5.29
N VAL A 399 -13.05 -17.90 -6.42
CA VAL A 399 -12.20 -16.73 -6.70
C VAL A 399 -13.15 -15.53 -6.81
N PRO A 400 -13.12 -14.57 -5.88
CA PRO A 400 -14.09 -13.49 -5.84
C PRO A 400 -13.69 -12.32 -6.72
N VAL A 401 -13.92 -12.47 -8.03
CA VAL A 401 -13.71 -11.42 -9.02
C VAL A 401 -14.74 -10.29 -8.80
N PRO A 402 -14.33 -9.01 -8.73
CA PRO A 402 -15.26 -7.89 -8.67
C PRO A 402 -16.11 -7.79 -9.93
N ALA A 403 -17.36 -7.36 -9.75
CA ALA A 403 -18.22 -7.02 -10.89
C ALA A 403 -17.69 -5.75 -11.55
N GLU A 404 -17.79 -5.71 -12.89
CA GLU A 404 -17.33 -4.59 -13.72
C GLU A 404 -18.11 -3.29 -13.49
#